data_AF-A0A4V3YY28-F1
#
_entry.id   AF-A0A4V3YY28-F1
#
_cell.length_a   1.000
_cell.length_b   1.000
_cell.length_c   1.000
_cell.angle_alpha   90.00
_cell.angle_beta   90.00
_cell.angle_gamma   90.00
#
_symmetry.space_group_name_H-M   'P 1'
#
loop_
_entity.id
_entity.type
_entity.pdbx_description
1 polymer ?
#
loop_
_entity_poly.entity_id
_entity_poly.type
_entity_poly.pdbx_seq_one_letter_code
_entity_poly.pdbx_strand_id
1 'polypeptide(L)'
;KLGRVYADGAYDSKASHQLIAGKGATACIPPRKNAGLWKKGHPRNGAVLVMRKEGLAHWKKISGYHRRSLAETAMYRFKQLLAGKISL
;
A
#
# COMPACT_ATOMS: atom_id res chain seq x y z
N LYS A 1 18.05 5.48 2.70
CA LYS A 1 16.73 6.00 3.12
C LYS A 1 15.65 5.30 2.28
N LEU A 2 14.60 4.77 2.90
CA LEU A 2 13.53 4.07 2.18
C LEU A 2 12.65 5.10 1.42
N GLY A 3 12.33 4.85 0.16
CA GLY A 3 11.54 5.79 -0.66
C GLY A 3 10.03 5.69 -0.41
N ARG A 4 9.44 4.53 -0.72
CA ARG A 4 8.00 4.27 -0.53
C ARG A 4 7.79 2.85 -0.01
N VAL A 5 6.76 2.68 0.81
CA VAL A 5 6.32 1.38 1.31
C VAL A 5 4.94 1.08 0.74
N TYR A 6 4.80 -0.05 0.05
CA TYR A 6 3.53 -0.52 -0.48
C TYR A 6 2.98 -1.59 0.46
N ALA A 7 1.77 -1.40 0.97
CA ALA A 7 1.10 -2.36 1.85
C ALA A 7 -0.40 -2.38 1.56
N ASP A 8 -1.12 -3.40 2.06
CA ASP A 8 -2.53 -3.59 1.72
C ASP A 8 -3.40 -2.83 2.71
N GLY A 9 -4.70 -2.75 2.43
CA GLY A 9 -5.63 -1.97 3.26
C GLY A 9 -5.76 -2.45 4.71
N ALA A 10 -5.29 -3.66 5.06
CA ALA A 10 -5.18 -4.09 6.45
C ALA A 10 -4.21 -3.22 7.24
N TYR A 11 -3.14 -2.73 6.59
CA TYR A 11 -2.12 -1.86 7.17
C TYR A 11 -2.49 -0.38 7.17
N ASP A 12 -3.71 0.00 6.77
CA ASP A 12 -4.24 1.37 6.84
C ASP A 12 -4.57 1.78 8.29
N SER A 13 -3.52 1.86 9.12
CA SER A 13 -3.58 2.21 10.53
C SER A 13 -2.63 3.37 10.85
N LYS A 14 -2.94 4.16 11.88
CA LYS A 14 -2.08 5.27 12.30
C LYS A 14 -0.67 4.78 12.68
N ALA A 15 -0.58 3.66 13.39
CA ALA A 15 0.69 3.06 13.81
C ALA A 15 1.55 2.67 12.60
N SER A 16 0.95 2.03 11.58
CA SER A 16 1.65 1.69 10.34
C SER A 16 2.20 2.93 9.63
N HIS A 17 1.36 3.98 9.50
CA HIS A 17 1.77 5.23 8.87
C HIS A 17 2.88 5.93 9.64
N GLN A 18 2.82 5.94 10.99
CA GLN A 18 3.87 6.50 11.85
C GLN A 18 5.18 5.74 11.72
N LEU A 19 5.14 4.40 11.72
CA LEU A 19 6.33 3.57 11.54
C LEU A 19 7.01 3.85 10.20
N ILE A 20 6.23 3.89 9.11
CA ILE A 20 6.75 4.16 7.77
C ILE A 20 7.36 5.57 7.69
N ALA A 21 6.69 6.56 8.27
CA ALA A 21 7.20 7.94 8.34
C ALA A 21 8.49 8.02 9.18
N GLY A 22 8.57 7.31 10.30
CA GLY A 22 9.77 7.22 11.14
C GLY A 22 10.97 6.58 10.42
N LYS A 23 10.72 5.73 9.43
CA LYS A 23 11.75 5.19 8.51
C LYS A 23 12.07 6.13 7.33
N GLY A 24 11.46 7.31 7.29
CA GLY A 24 11.67 8.33 6.26
C GLY A 24 11.07 8.00 4.90
N ALA A 25 10.07 7.11 4.87
CA ALA A 25 9.41 6.65 3.64
C ALA A 25 7.97 7.14 3.53
N THR A 26 7.43 7.11 2.31
CA THR A 26 6.03 7.43 2.05
C THR A 26 5.16 6.16 2.00
N ALA A 27 4.08 6.14 2.78
CA ALA A 27 3.11 5.05 2.76
C ALA A 27 2.23 5.10 1.50
N CYS A 28 2.26 4.02 0.71
CA CYS A 28 1.39 3.77 -0.43
C CYS A 28 0.46 2.60 -0.09
N ILE A 29 -0.54 2.91 0.75
CA ILE A 29 -1.49 1.96 1.33
C ILE A 29 -2.89 2.40 0.91
N PRO A 30 -3.72 1.53 0.32
CA PRO A 30 -5.07 1.91 -0.06
C PRO A 30 -5.93 2.11 1.19
N PRO A 31 -6.60 3.26 1.34
CA PRO A 31 -7.62 3.46 2.36
C PRO A 31 -8.70 2.37 2.34
N ARG A 32 -9.22 1.98 3.51
CA ARG A 32 -10.42 1.13 3.58
C ARG A 32 -11.64 1.82 2.95
N LYS A 33 -12.58 1.05 2.36
CA LYS A 33 -13.75 1.55 1.62
C LYS A 33 -14.52 2.66 2.34
N ASN A 34 -14.78 2.48 3.64
CA ASN A 34 -15.56 3.43 4.46
C ASN A 34 -14.68 4.32 5.34
N ALA A 35 -13.41 4.50 4.99
CA ALA A 35 -12.52 5.20 5.88
C ALA A 35 -12.86 6.69 6.00
N GLY A 36 -12.92 7.17 7.24
CA GLY A 36 -13.00 8.58 7.58
C GLY A 36 -11.67 9.32 7.39
N LEU A 37 -11.72 10.64 7.38
CA LEU A 37 -10.53 11.48 7.45
C LEU A 37 -9.93 11.39 8.86
N TRP A 38 -8.61 11.43 8.95
CA TRP A 38 -7.91 11.66 10.22
C TRP A 38 -7.71 13.16 10.46
N LYS A 39 -6.94 13.51 11.50
CA LYS A 39 -6.58 14.90 11.84
C LYS A 39 -6.21 15.71 10.59
N LYS A 40 -6.61 16.98 10.56
CA LYS A 40 -6.34 17.90 9.44
C LYS A 40 -4.83 17.89 9.13
N GLY A 41 -4.50 17.84 7.84
CA GLY A 41 -3.11 17.80 7.37
C GLY A 41 -2.44 16.41 7.38
N HIS A 42 -3.12 15.35 7.81
CA HIS A 42 -2.51 14.02 7.75
C HIS A 42 -2.31 13.56 6.28
N PRO A 43 -1.11 13.11 5.86
CA PRO A 43 -0.81 12.76 4.46
C PRO A 43 -1.77 11.72 3.84
N ARG A 44 -2.21 10.75 4.64
CA ARG A 44 -3.20 9.73 4.28
C ARG A 44 -4.56 10.31 3.83
N ASN A 45 -4.95 11.51 4.29
CA ASN A 45 -6.24 12.11 3.95
C ASN A 45 -6.38 12.41 2.45
N GLY A 46 -5.28 12.76 1.77
CA GLY A 46 -5.31 12.97 0.31
C GLY A 46 -5.74 11.69 -0.44
N ALA A 47 -5.23 10.53 -0.02
CA ALA A 47 -5.61 9.25 -0.58
C ALA A 47 -7.10 8.93 -0.38
N VAL A 48 -7.67 9.28 0.79
CA VAL A 48 -9.11 9.10 1.08
C VAL A 48 -9.97 9.95 0.16
N LEU A 49 -9.61 11.21 -0.03
CA LEU A 49 -10.35 12.13 -0.88
C LEU A 49 -10.35 11.68 -2.34
N VAL A 50 -9.18 11.29 -2.86
CA VAL A 50 -9.08 10.72 -4.21
C VAL A 50 -9.89 9.43 -4.31
N MET A 51 -9.80 8.53 -3.33
CA MET A 51 -10.59 7.30 -3.35
C MET A 51 -12.10 7.55 -3.36
N ARG A 52 -12.59 8.57 -2.63
CA ARG A 52 -14.01 8.92 -2.62
C ARG A 52 -14.47 9.57 -3.91
N LYS A 53 -13.63 10.43 -4.50
CA LYS A 53 -13.98 11.22 -5.69
C LYS A 53 -13.79 10.45 -7.00
N GLU A 54 -12.70 9.69 -7.11
CA GLU A 54 -12.24 9.09 -8.38
C GLU A 54 -12.08 7.56 -8.30
N GLY A 55 -12.22 6.98 -7.12
CA GLY A 55 -12.21 5.54 -6.91
C GLY A 55 -10.82 4.90 -6.83
N LEU A 56 -10.82 3.59 -6.58
CA LEU A 56 -9.60 2.80 -6.35
C LEU A 56 -8.70 2.71 -7.59
N ALA A 57 -9.29 2.58 -8.78
CA ALA A 57 -8.52 2.45 -10.03
C ALA A 57 -7.68 3.70 -10.31
N HIS A 58 -8.29 4.89 -10.18
CA HIS A 58 -7.58 6.16 -10.32
C HIS A 58 -6.48 6.30 -9.27
N TRP A 59 -6.81 6.04 -8.00
CA TRP A 59 -5.83 6.09 -6.91
C TRP A 59 -4.62 5.17 -7.17
N LYS A 60 -4.83 3.92 -7.63
CA LYS A 60 -3.74 2.98 -7.95
C LYS A 60 -2.80 3.52 -9.03
N LYS A 61 -3.34 4.21 -10.03
CA LYS A 61 -2.57 4.83 -11.13
C LYS A 61 -1.68 5.95 -10.61
N ILE A 62 -2.25 6.93 -9.91
CA ILE A 62 -1.50 8.10 -9.44
C ILE A 62 -0.55 7.78 -8.28
N SER A 63 -0.88 6.79 -7.46
CA SER A 63 -0.05 6.38 -6.33
C SER A 63 1.12 5.48 -6.75
N GLY A 64 1.14 4.98 -7.99
CA GLY A 64 2.14 4.02 -8.46
C GLY A 64 2.03 2.66 -7.76
N TYR A 65 0.85 2.31 -7.25
CA TYR A 65 0.59 1.05 -6.53
C TYR A 65 0.84 -0.20 -7.38
N HIS A 66 0.89 -0.05 -8.71
CA HIS A 66 1.22 -1.14 -9.64
C HIS A 66 2.55 -1.85 -9.32
N ARG A 67 3.55 -1.16 -8.74
CA ARG A 67 4.81 -1.81 -8.32
C ARG A 67 4.61 -2.97 -7.35
N ARG A 68 3.57 -2.93 -6.53
CA ARG A 68 3.23 -4.04 -5.61
C ARG A 68 2.81 -5.28 -6.39
N SER A 69 1.96 -5.12 -7.39
CA SER A 69 1.49 -6.23 -8.23
C SER A 69 2.64 -6.92 -8.97
N LEU A 70 3.65 -6.16 -9.41
CA LEU A 70 4.89 -6.72 -9.96
C LEU A 70 5.66 -7.56 -8.93
N ALA A 71 5.84 -7.04 -7.72
CA ALA A 71 6.53 -7.76 -6.65
C ALA A 71 5.77 -9.04 -6.23
N GLU A 72 4.45 -8.97 -6.11
CA GLU A 72 3.60 -10.14 -5.82
C GLU A 72 3.70 -11.20 -6.92
N THR A 73 3.67 -10.78 -8.19
CA THR A 73 3.84 -11.68 -9.35
C THR A 73 5.22 -12.33 -9.36
N ALA A 74 6.28 -11.56 -9.09
CA ALA A 74 7.64 -12.09 -8.99
C ALA A 74 7.75 -13.13 -7.86
N MET A 75 7.20 -12.84 -6.68
CA MET A 75 7.16 -13.78 -5.56
C MET A 75 6.32 -15.01 -5.86
N TYR A 76 5.19 -14.88 -6.56
CA TYR A 76 4.39 -16.02 -7.00
C TYR A 76 5.20 -16.94 -7.93
N ARG A 77 5.88 -16.37 -8.94
CA ARG A 77 6.77 -17.13 -9.84
C ARG A 77 7.90 -17.82 -9.08
N PHE A 78 8.55 -17.10 -8.16
CA PHE A 78 9.60 -17.64 -7.31
C PHE A 78 9.09 -18.83 -6.48
N LYS A 79 7.90 -18.70 -5.88
CA LYS A 79 7.25 -19.81 -5.18
C LYS A 79 6.97 -20.98 -6.11
N GLN A 80 6.45 -20.77 -7.32
CA GLN A 80 6.20 -21.88 -8.26
C GLN A 80 7.48 -22.64 -8.63
N LEU A 81 8.60 -21.92 -8.82
CA LEU A 81 9.90 -22.54 -9.13
C LEU A 81 10.49 -23.33 -7.96
N LEU A 82 10.20 -22.93 -6.71
CA LEU A 82 10.78 -23.55 -5.50
C LEU A 82 9.83 -24.52 -4.79
N ALA A 83 8.52 -24.33 -4.89
CA ALA A 83 7.51 -25.13 -4.21
C ALA A 83 7.41 -26.56 -4.78
N GLY A 84 7.91 -26.81 -5.99
CA GLY A 84 8.11 -28.17 -6.49
C GLY A 84 9.22 -28.96 -5.75
N LYS A 85 9.98 -28.33 -4.84
CA LYS A 85 11.09 -28.95 -4.09
C LYS A 85 11.03 -28.78 -2.57
N ILE A 86 10.00 -28.13 -2.03
CA ILE A 86 9.82 -27.98 -0.58
C ILE A 86 8.34 -28.22 -0.26
N SER A 87 8.03 -29.47 0.08
CA SER A 87 6.88 -29.78 0.92
C SER A 87 7.21 -29.39 2.35
N LEU A 88 6.27 -28.72 3.03
CA LEU A 88 6.31 -28.46 4.48
C LEU A 88 6.29 -29.77 5.26
#